data_AF-A0A2E3EDZ4-F1
#
_entry.id   AF-A0A2E3EDZ4-F1
#
_cell.length_a   1.000
_cell.length_b   1.000
_cell.length_c   1.000
_cell.angle_alpha   90.00
_cell.angle_beta   90.00
_cell.angle_gamma   90.00
#
_symmetry.space_group_name_H-M   'P 1'
#
loop_
_entity.id
_entity.type
_entity.pdbx_description
1 polymer ?
#
loop_
_entity_poly.entity_id
_entity_poly.type
_entity_poly.pdbx_seq_one_letter_code
_entity_poly.pdbx_strand_id
1 'polypeptide(L)'
;MNCGVSLSAEIKYTEPEVKEARFDTADVNLLKVDRDKLASSVAAYVVNSVKDGADAAAMEKARKLLGFALHLSPRNRDAVIANFQFKKGLAKRKIQPEYSPVTLAEVLQSRAMFLIKNGGNLNVDLAGYMLFVAVQVDSTNETAIYELEMYRKDIGAIDWSSLLGEVTKAKGSK
;
A
#
# COMPACT_ATOMS: atom_id res chain seq x y z
N MET A 1 -20.34 37.83 -20.03
CA MET A 1 -19.17 37.57 -19.17
C MET A 1 -19.28 36.13 -18.67
N ASN A 2 -18.61 35.19 -19.33
CA ASN A 2 -18.58 33.79 -18.93
C ASN A 2 -17.57 33.63 -17.79
N CYS A 3 -18.07 33.55 -16.56
CA CYS A 3 -17.27 33.09 -15.43
C CYS A 3 -17.19 31.56 -15.54
N GLY A 4 -16.10 31.07 -16.12
CA GLY A 4 -15.80 29.65 -16.17
C GLY A 4 -15.58 29.13 -14.75
N VAL A 5 -16.60 28.48 -14.19
CA VAL A 5 -16.45 27.68 -12.98
C VAL A 5 -15.58 26.49 -13.37
N SER A 6 -14.27 26.61 -13.12
CA SER A 6 -13.39 25.45 -13.06
C SER A 6 -13.87 24.61 -11.88
N LEU A 7 -14.71 23.60 -12.17
CA LEU A 7 -14.99 22.52 -11.24
C LEU A 7 -13.66 21.81 -10.98
N SER A 8 -12.95 22.23 -9.93
CA SER A 8 -11.87 21.44 -9.37
C SER A 8 -12.49 20.13 -8.90
N ALA A 9 -12.31 19.06 -9.69
CA ALA A 9 -12.73 17.73 -9.28
C ALA A 9 -12.10 17.43 -7.92
N GLU A 10 -12.94 17.26 -6.89
CA GLU A 10 -12.45 16.89 -5.56
C GLU A 10 -11.67 15.58 -5.68
N ILE A 11 -10.39 15.62 -5.32
CA ILE A 11 -9.53 14.45 -5.31
C ILE A 11 -10.01 13.54 -4.18
N LYS A 12 -10.83 12.55 -4.54
CA LYS A 12 -11.48 11.66 -3.58
C LYS A 12 -10.72 10.35 -3.46
N TYR A 13 -10.34 10.01 -2.22
CA TYR A 13 -9.77 8.71 -1.90
C TYR A 13 -10.76 7.59 -2.22
N THR A 14 -10.27 6.56 -2.91
CA THR A 14 -11.01 5.31 -3.16
C THR A 14 -10.46 4.24 -2.23
N GLU A 15 -11.31 3.61 -1.43
CA GLU A 15 -10.87 2.57 -0.49
C GLU A 15 -10.45 1.29 -1.23
N PRO A 16 -9.48 0.52 -0.72
CA PRO A 16 -9.19 -0.82 -1.21
C PRO A 16 -10.33 -1.79 -0.86
N GLU A 17 -10.68 -2.68 -1.80
CA GLU A 17 -11.64 -3.75 -1.54
C GLU A 17 -11.00 -4.94 -0.83
N VAL A 18 -11.23 -5.07 0.48
CA VAL A 18 -10.69 -6.17 1.29
C VAL A 18 -11.83 -7.07 1.77
N LYS A 19 -12.29 -7.96 0.89
CA LYS A 19 -13.29 -9.00 1.22
C LYS A 19 -12.64 -10.21 1.87
N GLU A 20 -11.48 -10.61 1.34
CA GLU A 20 -10.63 -11.68 1.85
C GLU A 20 -9.17 -11.21 1.86
N ALA A 21 -8.47 -11.38 2.97
CA ALA A 21 -7.08 -11.00 3.07
C ALA A 21 -6.18 -12.00 2.34
N ARG A 22 -5.83 -11.66 1.11
CA ARG A 22 -5.02 -12.48 0.18
C ARG A 22 -3.76 -13.12 0.81
N PHE A 23 -3.09 -12.43 1.74
CA PHE A 23 -1.84 -12.92 2.35
C PHE A 23 -2.00 -13.38 3.81
N ASP A 24 -3.21 -13.35 4.37
CA ASP A 24 -3.48 -13.88 5.70
C ASP A 24 -3.77 -15.40 5.66
N THR A 25 -2.80 -16.14 5.14
CA THR A 25 -2.85 -17.61 5.01
C THR A 25 -1.56 -18.25 5.55
N ALA A 26 -1.59 -19.57 5.76
CA ALA A 26 -0.44 -20.39 6.10
C ALA A 26 0.48 -20.67 4.89
N ASP A 27 -0.03 -20.48 3.66
CA ASP A 27 0.71 -20.73 2.42
C ASP A 27 1.79 -19.67 2.12
N VAL A 28 1.78 -18.57 2.89
CA VAL A 28 2.80 -17.53 2.82
C VAL A 28 3.88 -17.83 3.86
N ASN A 29 5.15 -17.85 3.43
CA ASN A 29 6.33 -18.01 4.30
C ASN A 29 6.65 -16.73 5.07
N LEU A 30 5.68 -16.21 5.81
CA LEU A 30 5.80 -15.06 6.67
C LEU A 30 4.87 -15.24 7.87
N LEU A 31 5.40 -15.13 9.09
CA LEU A 31 4.62 -15.33 10.30
C LEU A 31 3.51 -14.28 10.42
N LYS A 32 2.36 -14.67 10.97
CA LYS A 32 1.23 -13.76 11.20
C LYS A 32 1.63 -12.52 12.00
N VAL A 33 2.51 -12.67 13.01
CA VAL A 33 3.02 -11.54 13.80
C VAL A 33 3.84 -10.57 12.94
N ASP A 34 4.64 -11.08 12.01
CA ASP A 34 5.42 -10.23 11.11
C ASP A 34 4.51 -9.51 10.11
N ARG A 35 3.49 -10.20 9.57
CA ARG A 35 2.48 -9.56 8.72
C ARG A 35 1.78 -8.41 9.43
N ASP A 36 1.39 -8.60 10.68
CA ASP A 36 0.71 -7.57 11.46
C ASP A 36 1.61 -6.37 11.76
N LYS A 37 2.88 -6.61 12.12
CA LYS A 37 3.87 -5.52 12.32
C LYS A 37 4.13 -4.72 11.05
N LEU A 38 4.27 -5.40 9.92
CA LEU A 38 4.45 -4.74 8.63
C LEU A 38 3.21 -3.92 8.26
N ALA A 39 2.00 -4.45 8.49
CA ALA A 39 0.76 -3.72 8.27
C ALA A 39 0.69 -2.44 9.11
N SER A 40 0.98 -2.51 10.41
CA SER A 40 1.03 -1.34 11.30
C SER A 40 2.07 -0.32 10.84
N SER A 41 3.27 -0.78 10.48
CA SER A 41 4.37 0.09 10.05
C SER A 41 4.08 0.81 8.74
N VAL A 42 3.47 0.12 7.76
CA VAL A 42 3.04 0.72 6.50
C VAL A 42 1.91 1.71 6.73
N ALA A 43 0.92 1.38 7.57
CA ALA A 43 -0.16 2.30 7.91
C ALA A 43 0.36 3.58 8.58
N ALA A 44 1.30 3.45 9.53
CA ALA A 44 1.97 4.57 10.17
C ALA A 44 2.72 5.44 9.17
N TYR A 45 3.45 4.83 8.22
CA TYR A 45 4.13 5.57 7.16
C TYR A 45 3.13 6.37 6.31
N VAL A 46 2.03 5.76 5.86
CA VAL A 46 1.01 6.45 5.03
C VAL A 46 0.43 7.64 5.78
N VAL A 47 -0.02 7.44 7.02
CA VAL A 47 -0.60 8.49 7.85
C VAL A 47 0.35 9.66 8.09
N ASN A 48 1.64 9.36 8.28
CA ASN A 48 2.63 10.39 8.58
C ASN A 48 3.18 11.11 7.34
N SER A 49 3.12 10.47 6.17
CA SER A 49 3.71 11.00 4.92
C SER A 49 2.70 11.78 4.05
N VAL A 50 1.42 11.42 4.10
CA VAL A 50 0.39 12.06 3.25
C VAL A 50 -0.24 13.24 3.98
N LYS A 51 -0.02 14.44 3.45
CA LYS A 51 -0.53 15.70 4.01
C LYS A 51 -2.03 15.88 3.74
N ASP A 52 -2.67 16.78 4.48
CA ASP A 52 -4.02 17.24 4.16
C ASP A 52 -4.01 18.01 2.83
N GLY A 53 -5.04 17.82 2.00
CA GLY A 53 -5.09 18.40 0.66
C GLY A 53 -4.10 17.79 -0.35
N ALA A 54 -3.56 16.60 -0.07
CA ALA A 54 -2.64 15.93 -0.99
C ALA A 54 -3.28 15.63 -2.35
N ASP A 55 -2.43 15.55 -3.37
CA ASP A 55 -2.84 15.34 -4.75
C ASP A 55 -3.30 13.90 -5.03
N ALA A 56 -3.76 13.67 -6.27
CA ALA A 56 -4.28 12.38 -6.69
C ALA A 56 -3.23 11.27 -6.64
N ALA A 57 -1.96 11.60 -6.90
CA ALA A 57 -0.87 10.63 -6.85
C ALA A 57 -0.59 10.17 -5.42
N ALA A 58 -0.61 11.09 -4.46
CA ALA A 58 -0.49 10.78 -3.04
C ALA A 58 -1.69 9.97 -2.53
N MET A 59 -2.92 10.26 -2.98
CA MET A 59 -4.10 9.46 -2.61
C MET A 59 -4.05 8.05 -3.20
N GLU A 60 -3.60 7.89 -4.43
CA GLU A 60 -3.42 6.57 -5.05
C GLU A 60 -2.29 5.78 -4.37
N LYS A 61 -1.20 6.45 -3.99
CA LYS A 61 -0.13 5.85 -3.17
C LYS A 61 -0.68 5.37 -1.82
N ALA A 62 -1.46 6.22 -1.13
CA ALA A 62 -2.11 5.85 0.13
C ALA A 62 -3.02 4.64 -0.03
N ARG A 63 -3.81 4.60 -1.12
CA ARG A 63 -4.70 3.48 -1.44
C ARG A 63 -3.92 2.18 -1.61
N LYS A 64 -2.85 2.19 -2.41
CA LYS A 64 -1.97 1.04 -2.62
C LYS A 64 -1.36 0.52 -1.31
N LEU A 65 -0.75 1.40 -0.53
CA LEU A 65 -0.06 1.02 0.70
C LEU A 65 -1.03 0.53 1.78
N LEU A 66 -2.20 1.17 1.92
CA LEU A 66 -3.23 0.71 2.86
C LEU A 66 -3.90 -0.59 2.40
N GLY A 67 -4.12 -0.75 1.10
CA GLY A 67 -4.60 -2.02 0.53
C GLY A 67 -3.62 -3.17 0.85
N PHE A 68 -2.33 -2.95 0.59
CA PHE A 68 -1.29 -3.90 0.98
C PHE A 68 -1.33 -4.23 2.48
N ALA A 69 -1.38 -3.22 3.36
CA ALA A 69 -1.43 -3.43 4.81
C ALA A 69 -2.65 -4.25 5.24
N LEU A 70 -3.82 -3.97 4.69
CA LEU A 70 -5.06 -4.67 5.01
C LEU A 70 -5.09 -6.11 4.45
N HIS A 71 -4.42 -6.36 3.33
CA HIS A 71 -4.28 -7.72 2.79
C HIS A 71 -3.22 -8.56 3.53
N LEU A 72 -2.28 -7.92 4.23
CA LEU A 72 -1.37 -8.58 5.18
C LEU A 72 -2.08 -8.94 6.49
N SER A 73 -2.86 -8.00 7.04
CA SER A 73 -3.58 -8.16 8.31
C SER A 73 -4.90 -7.36 8.27
N PRO A 74 -6.04 -8.00 7.97
CA PRO A 74 -7.31 -7.30 7.70
C PRO A 74 -7.91 -6.63 8.94
N ARG A 75 -7.52 -7.10 10.12
CA ARG A 75 -7.98 -6.56 11.42
C ARG A 75 -6.93 -5.67 12.07
N ASN A 76 -5.87 -5.29 11.34
CA ASN A 76 -4.84 -4.40 11.84
C ASN A 76 -5.45 -3.05 12.18
N ARG A 77 -5.33 -2.66 13.46
CA ARG A 77 -6.01 -1.48 14.00
C ARG A 77 -5.61 -0.20 13.29
N ASP A 78 -4.32 -0.02 13.03
CA ASP A 78 -3.79 1.22 12.45
C ASP A 78 -4.17 1.34 10.97
N ALA A 79 -4.09 0.25 10.21
CA ALA A 79 -4.53 0.23 8.81
C ALA A 79 -6.03 0.51 8.66
N VAL A 80 -6.88 -0.08 9.52
CA VAL A 80 -8.33 0.14 9.50
C VAL A 80 -8.68 1.60 9.82
N ILE A 81 -8.06 2.17 10.87
CA ILE A 81 -8.30 3.57 11.26
C ILE A 81 -7.81 4.53 10.18
N ALA A 82 -6.62 4.29 9.63
CA ALA A 82 -6.07 5.11 8.55
C ALA A 82 -7.01 5.10 7.33
N ASN A 83 -7.40 3.91 6.85
CA ASN A 83 -8.31 3.76 5.72
C ASN A 83 -9.63 4.53 5.94
N PHE A 84 -10.22 4.43 7.14
CA PHE A 84 -11.41 5.19 7.49
C PHE A 84 -11.19 6.71 7.44
N GLN A 85 -10.06 7.20 7.98
CA GLN A 85 -9.73 8.63 7.97
C GLN A 85 -9.55 9.17 6.53
N PHE A 86 -8.84 8.43 5.67
CA PHE A 86 -8.69 8.79 4.25
C PHE A 86 -10.03 8.81 3.51
N LYS A 87 -10.85 7.77 3.68
CA LYS A 87 -12.19 7.68 3.07
C LYS A 87 -13.11 8.83 3.47
N LYS A 88 -13.02 9.28 4.72
CA LYS A 88 -13.87 10.35 5.26
C LYS A 88 -13.25 11.74 5.12
N GLY A 89 -12.04 11.87 4.57
CA GLY A 89 -11.32 13.14 4.50
C GLY A 89 -11.05 13.75 5.88
N LEU A 90 -10.92 12.93 6.92
CA LEU A 90 -10.67 13.39 8.28
C LEU A 90 -9.20 13.73 8.49
N ALA A 91 -8.95 14.62 9.46
CA ALA A 91 -7.60 14.90 9.93
C ALA A 91 -6.94 13.60 10.44
N LYS A 92 -5.72 13.32 9.96
CA LYS A 92 -5.00 12.10 10.33
C LYS A 92 -4.20 12.35 11.61
N ARG A 93 -4.38 11.46 12.58
CA ARG A 93 -3.59 11.50 13.82
C ARG A 93 -2.27 10.79 13.56
N LYS A 94 -1.15 11.49 13.71
CA LYS A 94 0.18 10.90 13.58
C LYS A 94 0.31 9.65 14.46
N ILE A 95 0.88 8.60 13.87
CA ILE A 95 1.13 7.33 14.53
C ILE A 95 2.62 7.28 14.83
N GLN A 96 3.01 6.88 16.04
CA GLN A 96 4.42 6.65 16.37
C GLN A 96 4.88 5.40 15.59
N PRO A 97 5.81 5.51 14.64
CA PRO A 97 6.22 4.35 13.87
C PRO A 97 7.17 3.44 14.67
N GLU A 98 7.08 2.13 14.45
CA GLU A 98 8.04 1.14 14.97
C GLU A 98 9.40 1.26 14.25
N TYR A 99 9.37 1.56 12.95
CA TYR A 99 10.56 1.71 12.11
C TYR A 99 10.67 3.12 11.53
N SER A 100 11.92 3.58 11.34
CA SER A 100 12.17 4.70 10.42
C SER A 100 11.78 4.31 8.99
N PRO A 101 11.52 5.27 8.07
CA PRO A 101 11.24 4.94 6.67
C PRO A 101 12.36 4.09 6.01
N VAL A 102 13.62 4.47 6.23
CA VAL A 102 14.78 3.72 5.72
C VAL A 102 14.77 2.28 6.22
N THR A 103 14.62 2.10 7.53
CA THR A 103 14.57 0.76 8.14
C THR A 103 13.36 -0.05 7.66
N LEU A 104 12.20 0.57 7.50
CA LEU A 104 11.00 -0.12 6.99
C LEU A 104 11.23 -0.60 5.54
N ALA A 105 11.85 0.22 4.70
CA ALA A 105 12.18 -0.17 3.33
C ALA A 105 13.16 -1.34 3.28
N GLU A 106 14.21 -1.32 4.11
CA GLU A 106 15.17 -2.43 4.24
C GLU A 106 14.51 -3.72 4.73
N VAL A 107 13.63 -3.64 5.74
CA VAL A 107 12.89 -4.80 6.26
C VAL A 107 11.99 -5.39 5.17
N LEU A 108 11.23 -4.57 4.46
CA LEU A 108 10.36 -5.01 3.37
C LEU A 108 11.17 -5.66 2.23
N GLN A 109 12.27 -5.04 1.83
CA GLN A 109 13.17 -5.56 0.80
C GLN A 109 13.75 -6.92 1.23
N SER A 110 14.30 -7.02 2.44
CA SER A 110 14.89 -8.25 2.95
C SER A 110 13.87 -9.40 3.02
N ARG A 111 12.65 -9.10 3.48
CA ARG A 111 11.55 -10.08 3.54
C ARG A 111 11.08 -10.49 2.15
N ALA A 112 11.02 -9.57 1.18
CA ALA A 112 10.71 -9.90 -0.20
C ALA A 112 11.72 -10.89 -0.80
N MET A 113 13.02 -10.66 -0.59
CA MET A 113 14.05 -11.58 -1.10
C MET A 113 13.96 -12.97 -0.46
N PHE A 114 13.65 -13.02 0.84
CA PHE A 114 13.38 -14.28 1.51
C PHE A 114 12.19 -15.02 0.88
N LEU A 115 11.08 -14.32 0.62
CA LEU A 115 9.89 -14.92 0.00
C LEU A 115 10.16 -15.45 -1.42
N ILE A 116 10.87 -14.68 -2.25
CA ILE A 116 11.28 -15.10 -3.59
C ILE A 116 12.10 -16.39 -3.52
N LYS A 117 13.07 -16.45 -2.59
CA LYS A 117 13.93 -17.62 -2.40
C LYS A 117 13.15 -18.88 -1.97
N ASN A 118 12.08 -18.72 -1.19
CA ASN A 118 11.22 -19.84 -0.79
C ASN A 118 10.26 -20.29 -1.90
N GLY A 119 10.11 -19.50 -2.98
CA GLY A 119 9.28 -19.83 -4.13
C GLY A 119 7.78 -19.93 -3.80
N GLY A 120 6.98 -20.38 -4.75
CA GLY A 120 5.53 -20.46 -4.62
C GLY A 120 4.82 -19.15 -4.96
N ASN A 121 3.67 -19.26 -5.64
CA ASN A 121 3.03 -18.11 -6.28
C ASN A 121 2.66 -17.00 -5.29
N LEU A 122 2.10 -17.34 -4.12
CA LEU A 122 1.71 -16.34 -3.12
C LEU A 122 2.91 -15.62 -2.49
N ASN A 123 4.03 -16.31 -2.29
CA ASN A 123 5.26 -15.69 -1.78
C ASN A 123 5.86 -14.73 -2.80
N VAL A 124 5.94 -15.16 -4.06
CA VAL A 124 6.46 -14.36 -5.16
C VAL A 124 5.56 -13.13 -5.38
N ASP A 125 4.24 -13.29 -5.37
CA ASP A 125 3.31 -12.17 -5.46
C ASP A 125 3.51 -11.19 -4.30
N LEU A 126 3.53 -11.70 -3.06
CA LEU A 126 3.74 -10.86 -1.87
C LEU A 126 5.06 -10.09 -1.93
N ALA A 127 6.12 -10.74 -2.39
CA ALA A 127 7.44 -10.12 -2.54
C ALA A 127 7.40 -8.93 -3.52
N GLY A 128 6.67 -9.05 -4.63
CA GLY A 128 6.47 -7.95 -5.57
C GLY A 128 5.85 -6.72 -4.88
N TYR A 129 4.77 -6.91 -4.11
CA TYR A 129 4.17 -5.82 -3.34
C TYR A 129 5.14 -5.24 -2.31
N MET A 130 5.88 -6.08 -1.59
CA MET A 130 6.86 -5.61 -0.59
C MET A 130 7.96 -4.77 -1.23
N LEU A 131 8.51 -5.18 -2.37
CA LEU A 131 9.51 -4.41 -3.11
C LEU A 131 8.96 -3.07 -3.58
N PHE A 132 7.72 -3.06 -4.11
CA PHE A 132 7.08 -1.81 -4.49
C PHE A 132 6.91 -0.89 -3.28
N VAL A 133 6.39 -1.40 -2.16
CA VAL A 133 6.19 -0.60 -0.95
C VAL A 133 7.53 -0.11 -0.40
N ALA A 134 8.59 -0.92 -0.44
CA ALA A 134 9.93 -0.49 -0.03
C ALA A 134 10.40 0.74 -0.83
N VAL A 135 10.30 0.71 -2.16
CA VAL A 135 10.65 1.85 -3.03
C VAL A 135 9.75 3.06 -2.79
N GLN A 136 8.47 2.84 -2.49
CA GLN A 136 7.56 3.92 -2.14
C GLN A 136 7.89 4.57 -0.79
N VAL A 137 8.36 3.78 0.17
CA VAL A 137 8.72 4.24 1.51
C VAL A 137 10.04 5.02 1.46
N ASP A 138 11.04 4.49 0.75
CA ASP A 138 12.34 5.10 0.52
C ASP A 138 12.76 4.95 -0.95
N SER A 139 12.61 6.03 -1.71
CA SER A 139 12.95 6.07 -3.12
C SER A 139 14.45 6.21 -3.40
N THR A 140 15.28 6.25 -2.36
CA THR A 140 16.75 6.29 -2.47
C THR A 140 17.39 4.94 -2.21
N ASN A 141 16.60 3.94 -1.80
CA ASN A 141 17.08 2.58 -1.59
C ASN A 141 17.37 1.88 -2.93
N GLU A 142 18.62 2.00 -3.41
CA GLU A 142 19.06 1.44 -4.68
C GLU A 142 18.85 -0.07 -4.79
N THR A 143 19.01 -0.80 -3.67
CA THR A 143 18.77 -2.24 -3.64
C THR A 143 17.29 -2.57 -3.87
N ALA A 144 16.37 -1.90 -3.18
CA ALA A 144 14.94 -2.12 -3.37
C ALA A 144 14.50 -1.76 -4.80
N ILE A 145 15.08 -0.71 -5.38
CA ILE A 145 14.84 -0.31 -6.78
C ILE A 145 15.32 -1.41 -7.72
N TYR A 146 16.57 -1.86 -7.59
CA TYR A 146 17.14 -2.90 -8.43
C TYR A 146 16.29 -4.18 -8.40
N GLU A 147 15.96 -4.66 -7.20
CA GLU A 147 15.19 -5.89 -7.02
C GLU A 147 13.75 -5.78 -7.56
N LEU A 148 13.10 -4.62 -7.40
CA LEU A 148 11.78 -4.38 -7.99
C LEU A 148 11.84 -4.42 -9.53
N GLU A 149 12.88 -3.85 -10.12
CA GLU A 149 13.06 -3.87 -11.57
C GLU A 149 13.42 -5.28 -12.08
N MET A 150 14.20 -6.07 -11.34
CA MET A 150 14.45 -7.47 -11.70
C MET A 150 13.17 -8.30 -11.59
N TYR A 151 12.40 -8.14 -10.51
CA TYR A 151 11.09 -8.77 -10.35
C TYR A 151 10.19 -8.50 -11.56
N ARG A 152 10.13 -7.25 -12.03
CA ARG A 152 9.31 -6.87 -13.18
C ARG A 152 9.77 -7.49 -14.50
N LYS A 153 11.07 -7.70 -14.67
CA LYS A 153 11.63 -8.37 -15.86
C LYS A 153 11.36 -9.86 -15.86
N ASP A 154 11.49 -10.50 -14.71
CA ASP A 154 11.45 -11.95 -14.60
C ASP A 154 10.03 -12.49 -14.43
N ILE A 155 9.18 -11.76 -13.69
CA ILE A 155 7.83 -12.21 -13.29
C ILE A 155 6.75 -11.35 -13.95
N GLY A 156 6.97 -10.03 -14.03
CA GLY A 156 6.06 -9.09 -14.67
C GLY A 156 5.57 -7.97 -13.76
N ALA A 157 4.61 -7.19 -14.26
CA ALA A 157 4.04 -6.08 -13.51
C ALA A 157 3.20 -6.57 -12.32
N ILE A 158 3.26 -5.83 -11.21
CA ILE A 158 2.49 -6.13 -10.00
C ILE A 158 1.00 -5.82 -10.25
N ASP A 159 0.15 -6.83 -10.05
CA ASP A 159 -1.29 -6.71 -10.25
C ASP A 159 -2.04 -6.14 -9.04
N TRP A 160 -2.09 -4.81 -8.96
CA TRP A 160 -2.83 -4.10 -7.90
C TRP A 160 -4.35 -4.33 -7.93
N SER A 161 -4.94 -4.78 -9.04
CA SER A 161 -6.40 -4.96 -9.11
C SER A 161 -6.88 -5.99 -8.07
N SER A 162 -6.05 -6.99 -7.82
CA SER A 162 -6.30 -8.04 -6.83
C SER A 162 -6.33 -7.57 -5.37
N LEU A 163 -5.73 -6.41 -5.04
CA LEU A 163 -5.73 -5.84 -3.68
C LEU A 163 -6.63 -4.61 -3.54
N LEU A 164 -6.96 -3.96 -4.66
CA LEU A 164 -7.65 -2.67 -4.64
C LEU A 164 -9.10 -2.75 -5.11
N GLY A 165 -9.47 -3.83 -5.81
CA GLY A 165 -10.73 -3.91 -6.53
C GLY A 165 -10.77 -2.98 -7.75
N GLU A 166 -11.86 -3.07 -8.52
CA GLU A 166 -12.06 -2.18 -9.66
C GLU A 166 -12.33 -0.75 -9.20
N VAL A 167 -11.78 0.24 -9.91
CA VAL A 167 -12.22 1.63 -9.73
C VAL A 167 -13.59 1.75 -10.38
N THR A 168 -14.66 1.65 -9.60
CA THR A 168 -15.99 1.98 -10.10
C THR A 168 -15.99 3.44 -10.53
N LYS A 169 -15.95 3.68 -11.85
CA LYS A 169 -16.24 5.00 -12.41
C LYS A 169 -17.64 5.38 -11.94
N ALA A 170 -17.75 6.44 -11.13
CA ALA A 170 -19.03 6.98 -10.74
C ALA A 170 -19.85 7.21 -12.01
N LYS A 171 -20.99 6.50 -12.15
CA LYS A 171 -21.94 6.72 -13.23
C LYS A 171 -22.31 8.20 -13.20
N GLY A 172 -21.94 8.94 -14.25
CA GLY A 172 -22.40 10.30 -14.44
C GLY A 172 -23.92 10.32 -14.40
N SER A 173 -24.48 11.14 -13.51
CA SER A 173 -25.90 11.47 -13.52
C SER A 173 -26.25 12.00 -14.90
N LYS A 174 -27.23 11.35 -15.54
CA LYS A 174 -27.96 11.91 -16.68
C LYS A 174 -28.74 13.14 -16.23
#